data_AF-A0A7L4NRZ2-F1
#
_entry.id   AF-A0A7L4NRZ2-F1
#
_cell.length_a   1.000
_cell.length_b   1.000
_cell.length_c   1.000
_cell.angle_alpha   90.00
_cell.angle_beta   90.00
_cell.angle_gamma   90.00
#
_symmetry.space_group_name_H-M   'P 1'
#
loop_
_entity.id
_entity.type
_entity.pdbx_description
1 polymer ?
#
loop_
_entity_poly.entity_id
_entity_poly.type
_entity_poly.pdbx_seq_one_letter_code
_entity_poly.pdbx_strand_id
1 'polypeptide(L)'
;VHRRNSLEEIVSFYPPMKTVSEQGKEVLEYGNKYWLMLDEKETKRVYPVKEVRVEEMKWRKWADDWLVHLISPNVYRTPREALASFDYIVREGKFGTMEGLFAKYLGAVAMFFVSKRLKKRHNLRDDVREDLYAAVNEWLKAVGQHRPFMGGNQPNLADLAVYGVLRVMEGLEAFDDMMVHTKIEPWYQRMEDVIRKAAV
;
A
#
# COMPACT_ATOMS: atom_id res chain seq x y z
N VAL A 1 30.34 9.00 20.33
CA VAL A 1 30.31 9.24 18.88
C VAL A 1 29.42 8.17 18.27
N HIS A 2 28.16 8.47 17.95
CA HIS A 2 27.30 7.51 17.26
C HIS A 2 27.85 7.35 15.84
N ARG A 3 28.44 6.20 15.52
CA ARG A 3 28.61 5.81 14.12
C ARG A 3 27.21 5.59 13.59
N ARG A 4 26.72 6.49 12.74
CA ARG A 4 25.60 6.13 11.86
C ARG A 4 26.12 5.00 10.99
N ASN A 5 25.44 3.86 11.01
CA ASN A 5 25.74 2.76 10.11
C ASN A 5 25.70 3.29 8.68
N SER A 6 26.65 2.86 7.85
CA SER A 6 26.63 3.25 6.45
C SER A 6 25.41 2.62 5.76
N LEU A 7 25.00 3.17 4.61
CA LEU A 7 23.86 2.61 3.87
C LEU A 7 24.14 1.14 3.50
N GLU A 8 25.40 0.83 3.16
CA GLU A 8 25.85 -0.53 2.82
C GLU A 8 25.70 -1.49 4.00
N GLU A 9 26.05 -1.05 5.21
CA GLU A 9 25.86 -1.82 6.44
C GLU A 9 24.38 -2.06 6.72
N ILE A 10 23.53 -1.03 6.56
CA ILE A 10 22.08 -1.19 6.73
C ILE A 10 21.50 -2.18 5.72
N VAL A 11 21.88 -2.06 4.45
CA VAL A 11 21.43 -2.96 3.37
C VAL A 11 21.85 -4.40 3.64
N SER A 12 23.03 -4.63 4.22
CA SER A 12 23.51 -5.98 4.55
C SER A 12 22.58 -6.77 5.49
N PHE A 13 21.78 -6.07 6.31
CA PHE A 13 20.81 -6.70 7.20
C PHE A 13 19.52 -7.16 6.52
N TYR A 14 19.34 -6.84 5.24
CA TYR A 14 18.20 -7.25 4.41
C TYR A 14 18.68 -8.15 3.26
N PRO A 15 19.16 -9.37 3.56
CA PRO A 15 19.75 -10.23 2.54
C PRO A 15 18.71 -10.71 1.53
N PRO A 16 19.05 -10.82 0.24
CA PRO A 16 18.22 -11.47 -0.74
C PRO A 16 18.15 -12.99 -0.44
N MET A 17 16.95 -13.53 -0.40
CA MET A 17 16.64 -14.93 -0.17
C MET A 17 15.88 -15.46 -1.38
N LYS A 18 16.32 -16.59 -1.93
CA LYS A 18 15.53 -17.30 -2.95
C LYS A 18 14.48 -18.14 -2.24
N THR A 19 13.22 -17.86 -2.49
CA THR A 19 12.09 -18.66 -2.01
C THR A 19 11.35 -19.23 -3.21
N VAL A 20 10.70 -20.38 -3.02
CA VAL A 20 9.85 -20.98 -4.05
C VAL A 20 8.42 -20.57 -3.73
N SER A 21 7.78 -19.83 -4.64
CA SER A 21 6.37 -19.48 -4.54
C SER A 21 5.51 -20.75 -4.50
N GLU A 22 4.28 -20.65 -3.97
CA GLU A 22 3.24 -21.68 -4.08
C GLU A 22 3.03 -22.24 -5.50
N GLN A 23 3.45 -21.48 -6.53
CA GLN A 23 3.37 -21.86 -7.94
C GLN A 23 4.63 -22.55 -8.48
N GLY A 24 5.58 -22.91 -7.61
CA GLY A 24 6.84 -23.56 -8.00
C GLY A 24 7.87 -22.64 -8.67
N LYS A 25 7.63 -21.33 -8.67
CA LYS A 25 8.52 -20.32 -9.26
C LYS A 25 9.52 -19.82 -8.22
N GLU A 26 10.81 -19.79 -8.56
CA GLU A 26 11.80 -19.07 -7.76
C GLU A 26 11.51 -17.57 -7.75
N VAL A 27 11.35 -17.02 -6.55
CA VAL A 27 11.16 -15.60 -6.28
C VAL A 27 12.25 -15.12 -5.33
N LEU A 28 12.69 -13.89 -5.55
CA LEU A 28 13.65 -13.23 -4.68
C LEU A 28 12.86 -12.44 -3.63
N GLU A 29 13.00 -12.83 -2.36
CA GLU A 29 12.47 -12.09 -1.23
C GLU A 29 13.59 -11.50 -0.39
N TYR A 30 13.33 -10.43 0.32
CA TYR A 30 14.32 -9.82 1.20
C TYR A 30 14.05 -10.19 2.64
N GLY A 31 15.07 -10.79 3.28
CA GLY A 31 15.04 -11.10 4.70
C GLY A 31 14.82 -9.82 5.52
N ASN A 32 14.11 -9.94 6.63
CA ASN A 32 13.87 -8.83 7.56
C ASN A 32 13.15 -7.61 6.97
N LYS A 33 12.51 -7.68 5.78
CA LYS A 33 11.92 -6.51 5.09
C LYS A 33 11.03 -5.59 5.95
N TYR A 34 10.35 -6.13 6.96
CA TYR A 34 9.51 -5.35 7.89
C TYR A 34 10.19 -5.00 9.22
N TRP A 35 11.38 -5.52 9.50
CA TRP A 35 12.10 -5.28 10.74
C TRP A 35 13.08 -4.11 10.59
N LEU A 36 12.95 -3.09 11.44
CA LEU A 36 13.92 -1.99 11.48
C LEU A 36 15.18 -2.39 12.27
N MET A 37 16.36 -2.24 11.68
CA MET A 37 17.63 -2.53 12.36
C MET A 37 18.07 -1.34 13.21
N LEU A 38 17.47 -1.21 14.39
CA LEU A 38 17.71 -0.14 15.36
C LEU A 38 18.54 -0.65 16.53
N ASP A 39 19.38 0.22 17.10
CA ASP A 39 20.03 -0.08 18.38
C ASP A 39 19.01 -0.11 19.54
N GLU A 40 19.42 -0.51 20.76
CA GLU A 40 18.49 -0.59 21.90
C GLU A 40 17.90 0.76 22.30
N LYS A 41 18.68 1.85 22.18
CA LYS A 41 18.23 3.20 22.56
C LYS A 41 17.24 3.75 21.54
N GLU A 42 17.54 3.56 20.25
CA GLU A 42 16.67 3.90 19.13
C GLU A 42 15.39 3.07 19.17
N THR A 43 15.50 1.76 19.43
CA THR A 43 14.34 0.88 19.58
C THR A 43 13.43 1.38 20.68
N LYS A 44 13.95 1.72 21.88
CA LYS A 44 13.13 2.27 22.97
C LYS A 44 12.51 3.62 22.64
N ARG A 45 13.16 4.43 21.79
CA ARG A 45 12.65 5.74 21.36
C ARG A 45 11.52 5.60 20.34
N VAL A 46 11.67 4.73 19.34
CA VAL A 46 10.71 4.54 18.25
C VAL A 46 9.57 3.60 18.68
N TYR A 47 9.90 2.55 19.43
CA TYR A 47 8.98 1.54 19.95
C TYR A 47 9.13 1.40 21.47
N PRO A 48 8.50 2.29 22.26
CA PRO A 48 8.58 2.23 23.72
C PRO A 48 8.07 0.90 24.31
N VAL A 49 7.16 0.24 23.58
CA VAL A 49 6.56 -1.05 23.94
C VAL A 49 6.75 -2.04 22.79
N LYS A 50 7.10 -3.29 23.09
CA LYS A 50 7.44 -4.31 22.08
C LYS A 50 6.26 -4.61 21.15
N GLU A 51 5.06 -4.56 21.69
CA GLU A 51 3.80 -4.86 21.00
C GLU A 51 3.55 -3.88 19.86
N VAL A 52 3.94 -2.61 20.01
CA VAL A 52 3.80 -1.57 18.96
C VAL A 52 4.63 -1.93 17.73
N ARG A 53 5.84 -2.46 17.95
CA ARG A 53 6.72 -2.90 16.85
C ARG A 53 6.12 -4.09 16.11
N VAL A 54 5.63 -5.08 16.85
CA VAL A 54 5.02 -6.28 16.26
C VAL A 54 3.74 -5.94 15.51
N GLU A 55 2.92 -5.03 16.06
CA GLU A 55 1.71 -4.52 15.43
C GLU A 55 2.03 -3.79 14.11
N GLU A 56 3.01 -2.88 14.11
CA GLU A 56 3.44 -2.18 12.89
C GLU A 56 3.88 -3.18 11.81
N MET A 57 4.73 -4.14 12.17
CA MET A 57 5.22 -5.16 11.23
C MET A 57 4.10 -5.99 10.63
N LYS A 58 3.11 -6.38 11.45
CA LYS A 58 1.94 -7.12 10.99
C LYS A 58 1.18 -6.31 9.93
N TRP A 59 0.95 -5.04 10.17
CA TRP A 59 0.17 -4.19 9.26
C TRP A 59 0.92 -3.80 8.00
N ARG A 60 2.25 -3.62 8.07
CA ARG A 60 3.08 -3.46 6.86
C ARG A 60 3.03 -4.69 5.97
N LYS A 61 3.11 -5.88 6.57
CA LYS A 61 2.94 -7.14 5.83
C LYS A 61 1.54 -7.25 5.23
N TRP A 62 0.50 -6.91 5.99
CA TRP A 62 -0.89 -6.93 5.50
C TRP A 62 -1.11 -5.95 4.33
N ALA A 63 -0.50 -4.76 4.36
CA ALA A 63 -0.61 -3.80 3.27
C ALA A 63 -0.05 -4.37 1.95
N ASP A 64 1.10 -5.04 2.02
CA ASP A 64 1.76 -5.62 0.84
C ASP A 64 1.14 -6.96 0.40
N ASP A 65 0.73 -7.81 1.33
CA ASP A 65 0.27 -9.17 1.03
C ASP A 65 -1.24 -9.22 0.74
N TRP A 66 -2.01 -8.20 1.14
CA TRP A 66 -3.46 -8.16 0.95
C TRP A 66 -3.95 -6.87 0.31
N LEU A 67 -3.74 -5.71 0.95
CA LEU A 67 -4.37 -4.46 0.53
C LEU A 67 -4.01 -4.08 -0.91
N VAL A 68 -2.73 -4.20 -1.30
CA VAL A 68 -2.28 -3.87 -2.66
C VAL A 68 -2.96 -4.72 -3.74
N HIS A 69 -3.33 -5.95 -3.41
CA HIS A 69 -4.00 -6.86 -4.35
C HIS A 69 -5.47 -6.49 -4.60
N LEU A 70 -6.05 -5.60 -3.79
CA LEU A 70 -7.38 -5.05 -3.99
C LEU A 70 -7.40 -3.90 -5.00
N ILE A 71 -6.27 -3.20 -5.19
CA ILE A 71 -6.18 -1.99 -6.01
C ILE A 71 -6.51 -2.28 -7.48
N SER A 72 -5.75 -3.16 -8.13
CA SER A 72 -5.94 -3.45 -9.56
C SER A 72 -7.36 -3.96 -9.89
N PRO A 73 -7.92 -4.93 -9.16
CA PRO A 73 -9.32 -5.34 -9.35
C PRO A 73 -10.34 -4.21 -9.18
N ASN A 74 -10.08 -3.24 -8.30
CA ASN A 74 -10.97 -2.11 -8.04
C ASN A 74 -10.87 -1.01 -9.09
N VAL A 75 -9.68 -0.59 -9.50
CA VAL A 75 -9.50 0.52 -10.45
C VAL A 75 -9.71 0.09 -11.92
N TYR A 76 -9.60 -1.20 -12.22
CA TYR A 76 -9.85 -1.77 -13.54
C TYR A 76 -11.15 -2.60 -13.61
N ARG A 77 -12.08 -2.38 -12.67
CA ARG A 77 -13.29 -3.22 -12.50
C ARG A 77 -14.21 -3.21 -13.72
N THR A 78 -14.41 -2.04 -14.32
CA THR A 78 -15.22 -1.80 -15.52
C THR A 78 -14.36 -1.22 -16.64
N PRO A 79 -14.75 -1.34 -17.93
CA PRO A 79 -13.98 -0.76 -19.03
C PRO A 79 -13.80 0.77 -18.91
N ARG A 80 -14.80 1.46 -18.34
CA ARG A 80 -14.74 2.91 -18.10
C ARG A 80 -13.70 3.24 -17.03
N GLU A 81 -13.75 2.56 -15.88
CA GLU A 81 -12.77 2.73 -14.81
C GLU A 81 -11.35 2.38 -15.29
N ALA A 82 -11.22 1.33 -16.12
CA ALA A 82 -9.92 0.96 -16.66
C ALA A 82 -9.32 2.01 -17.59
N LEU A 83 -10.14 2.63 -18.43
CA LEU A 83 -9.70 3.75 -19.28
C LEU A 83 -9.35 5.00 -18.46
N ALA A 84 -10.11 5.30 -17.41
CA ALA A 84 -9.81 6.41 -16.50
C ALA A 84 -8.47 6.19 -15.76
N SER A 85 -8.25 4.98 -15.25
CA SER A 85 -7.02 4.60 -14.56
C SER A 85 -5.79 4.68 -15.48
N PHE A 86 -5.91 4.23 -16.74
CA PHE A 86 -4.82 4.37 -17.70
C PHE A 86 -4.61 5.80 -18.18
N ASP A 87 -5.66 6.60 -18.32
CA ASP A 87 -5.53 8.02 -18.60
C ASP A 87 -4.73 8.72 -17.51
N TYR A 88 -5.02 8.41 -16.25
CA TYR A 88 -4.27 8.89 -15.10
C TYR A 88 -2.80 8.45 -15.15
N ILE A 89 -2.52 7.15 -15.36
CA ILE A 89 -1.15 6.61 -15.47
C ILE A 89 -0.36 7.27 -16.61
N VAL A 90 -1.00 7.50 -17.76
CA VAL A 90 -0.34 8.11 -18.91
C VAL A 90 -0.04 9.59 -18.66
N ARG A 91 -0.93 10.31 -17.95
CA ARG A 91 -0.76 11.73 -17.61
C ARG A 91 0.29 11.98 -16.53
N GLU A 92 0.27 11.19 -15.46
CA GLU A 92 1.23 11.29 -14.35
C GLU A 92 2.57 10.59 -14.69
N GLY A 93 2.54 9.68 -15.66
CA GLY A 93 3.72 8.98 -16.15
C GLY A 93 4.51 9.79 -17.18
N LYS A 94 5.67 9.24 -17.57
CA LYS A 94 6.57 9.84 -18.58
C LYS A 94 6.33 9.22 -19.96
N PHE A 95 5.12 9.37 -20.51
CA PHE A 95 4.80 8.86 -21.85
C PHE A 95 4.81 9.98 -22.90
N GLY A 96 5.36 9.69 -24.09
CA GLY A 96 5.23 10.59 -25.24
C GLY A 96 3.79 10.63 -25.77
N THR A 97 3.41 11.67 -26.54
CA THR A 97 2.01 11.90 -26.94
C THR A 97 1.37 10.73 -27.72
N MET A 98 2.09 10.13 -28.68
CA MET A 98 1.57 9.00 -29.45
C MET A 98 1.62 7.68 -28.67
N GLU A 99 2.72 7.44 -27.95
CA GLU A 99 2.90 6.26 -27.11
C GLU A 99 1.85 6.21 -25.99
N GLY A 100 1.55 7.36 -25.38
CA GLY A 100 0.54 7.51 -24.33
C GLY A 100 -0.87 7.21 -24.81
N LEU A 101 -1.24 7.63 -26.03
CA LEU A 101 -2.53 7.27 -26.63
C LEU A 101 -2.65 5.76 -26.84
N PHE A 102 -1.64 5.11 -27.41
CA PHE A 102 -1.65 3.66 -27.58
C PHE A 102 -1.66 2.91 -26.24
N ALA A 103 -0.79 3.31 -25.31
CA ALA A 103 -0.72 2.74 -23.98
C ALA A 103 -2.04 2.89 -23.22
N LYS A 104 -2.74 4.02 -23.37
CA LYS A 104 -4.03 4.26 -22.72
C LYS A 104 -5.06 3.22 -23.14
N TYR A 105 -5.30 3.05 -24.43
CA TYR A 105 -6.37 2.16 -24.90
C TYR A 105 -6.00 0.69 -24.81
N LEU A 106 -4.81 0.31 -25.29
CA LEU A 106 -4.37 -1.10 -25.24
C LEU A 106 -4.10 -1.55 -23.80
N GLY A 107 -3.48 -0.69 -23.00
CA GLY A 107 -3.21 -0.94 -21.59
C GLY A 107 -4.49 -1.09 -20.78
N ALA A 108 -5.48 -0.21 -20.98
CA ALA A 108 -6.77 -0.31 -20.31
C ALA A 108 -7.49 -1.62 -20.62
N VAL A 109 -7.52 -2.04 -21.89
CA VAL A 109 -8.13 -3.31 -22.29
C VAL A 109 -7.38 -4.49 -21.66
N ALA A 110 -6.04 -4.50 -21.75
CA ALA A 110 -5.22 -5.56 -21.17
C ALA A 110 -5.44 -5.67 -19.65
N MET A 111 -5.39 -4.54 -18.94
CA MET A 111 -5.55 -4.52 -17.49
C MET A 111 -6.97 -4.81 -17.03
N PHE A 112 -8.00 -4.46 -17.82
CA PHE A 112 -9.36 -4.91 -17.55
C PHE A 112 -9.42 -6.45 -17.48
N PHE A 113 -8.84 -7.18 -18.44
CA PHE A 113 -8.82 -8.65 -18.40
C PHE A 113 -7.89 -9.21 -17.33
N VAL A 114 -6.70 -8.61 -17.13
CA VAL A 114 -5.77 -9.01 -16.06
C VAL A 114 -6.43 -8.85 -14.69
N SER A 115 -7.18 -7.78 -14.47
CA SER A 115 -7.90 -7.52 -13.21
C SER A 115 -8.92 -8.61 -12.88
N LYS A 116 -9.63 -9.15 -13.90
CA LYS A 116 -10.56 -10.29 -13.71
C LYS A 116 -9.81 -11.57 -13.32
N ARG A 117 -8.62 -11.78 -13.89
CA ARG A 117 -7.75 -12.90 -13.52
C ARG A 117 -7.20 -12.74 -12.10
N LEU A 118 -6.81 -11.52 -11.71
CA LEU A 118 -6.36 -11.20 -10.36
C LEU A 118 -7.48 -11.37 -9.34
N LYS A 119 -8.69 -10.88 -9.62
CA LYS A 119 -9.90 -11.11 -8.82
C LYS A 119 -10.07 -12.60 -8.49
N LYS A 120 -10.00 -13.46 -9.52
CA LYS A 120 -10.10 -14.92 -9.35
C LYS A 120 -8.91 -15.50 -8.59
N ARG A 121 -7.68 -15.06 -8.88
CA ARG A 121 -6.45 -15.56 -8.24
C ARG A 121 -6.43 -15.27 -6.72
N HIS A 122 -6.90 -14.10 -6.32
CA HIS A 122 -6.93 -13.65 -4.92
C HIS A 122 -8.25 -13.97 -4.22
N ASN A 123 -9.12 -14.80 -4.83
CA ASN A 123 -10.43 -15.21 -4.28
C ASN A 123 -11.29 -14.03 -3.80
N LEU A 124 -11.29 -12.94 -4.56
CA LEU A 124 -12.12 -11.76 -4.27
C LEU A 124 -13.59 -12.03 -4.58
N ARG A 125 -14.48 -11.36 -3.85
CA ARG A 125 -15.93 -11.38 -4.01
C ARG A 125 -16.35 -10.89 -5.38
N ASP A 126 -17.61 -11.16 -5.72
CA ASP A 126 -18.13 -10.75 -7.00
C ASP A 126 -18.12 -9.24 -7.21
N ASP A 127 -18.55 -8.52 -6.18
CA ASP A 127 -18.28 -7.11 -6.03
C ASP A 127 -16.96 -6.89 -5.27
N VAL A 128 -15.93 -6.50 -6.02
CA VAL A 128 -14.59 -6.22 -5.48
C VAL A 128 -14.54 -4.96 -4.61
N ARG A 129 -15.57 -4.10 -4.67
CA ARG A 129 -15.70 -2.93 -3.78
C ARG A 129 -15.91 -3.35 -2.34
N GLU A 130 -16.71 -4.39 -2.13
CA GLU A 130 -16.98 -4.93 -0.79
C GLU A 130 -15.71 -5.45 -0.10
N ASP A 131 -14.78 -6.05 -0.85
CA ASP A 131 -13.49 -6.46 -0.29
C ASP A 131 -12.61 -5.27 0.08
N LEU A 132 -12.63 -4.20 -0.73
CA LEU A 132 -11.93 -2.96 -0.43
C LEU A 132 -12.51 -2.31 0.84
N TYR A 133 -13.83 -2.20 0.94
CA TYR A 133 -14.50 -1.64 2.11
C TYR A 133 -14.22 -2.47 3.36
N ALA A 134 -14.25 -3.80 3.25
CA ALA A 134 -13.94 -4.69 4.35
C ALA A 134 -12.49 -4.51 4.83
N ALA A 135 -11.51 -4.46 3.92
CA ALA A 135 -10.11 -4.25 4.25
C ALA A 135 -9.86 -2.87 4.91
N VAL A 136 -10.48 -1.82 4.38
CA VAL A 136 -10.40 -0.47 4.94
C VAL A 136 -11.04 -0.40 6.34
N ASN A 137 -12.19 -1.02 6.53
CA ASN A 137 -12.83 -1.09 7.85
C ASN A 137 -12.04 -1.94 8.84
N GLU A 138 -11.37 -3.02 8.38
CA GLU A 138 -10.44 -3.81 9.19
C GLU A 138 -9.27 -2.95 9.67
N TRP A 139 -8.67 -2.17 8.78
CA TRP A 139 -7.62 -1.20 9.12
C TRP A 139 -8.09 -0.18 10.16
N LEU A 140 -9.24 0.46 9.94
CA LEU A 140 -9.78 1.45 10.88
C LEU A 140 -10.09 0.84 12.25
N LYS A 141 -10.61 -0.39 12.28
CA LYS A 141 -10.84 -1.12 13.52
C LYS A 141 -9.54 -1.38 14.26
N ALA A 142 -8.45 -1.66 13.55
CA ALA A 142 -7.14 -1.87 14.14
C ALA A 142 -6.51 -0.58 14.67
N VAL A 143 -6.66 0.54 13.95
CA VAL A 143 -6.27 1.86 14.47
C VAL A 143 -7.06 2.15 15.75
N GLY A 144 -8.36 1.82 15.74
CA GLY A 144 -9.25 2.04 16.88
C GLY A 144 -9.66 3.50 17.02
N GLN A 145 -10.36 3.82 18.11
CA GLN A 145 -10.92 5.16 18.34
C GLN A 145 -10.09 6.02 19.29
N HIS A 146 -9.10 5.43 19.98
CA HIS A 146 -8.34 6.09 21.05
C HIS A 146 -7.01 6.70 20.59
N ARG A 147 -6.64 6.52 19.33
CA ARG A 147 -5.41 7.06 18.74
C ARG A 147 -5.69 7.63 17.34
N PRO A 148 -5.05 8.74 16.95
CA PRO A 148 -5.25 9.31 15.61
C PRO A 148 -4.64 8.46 14.49
N PHE A 149 -3.58 7.70 14.79
CA PHE A 149 -2.85 6.81 13.87
C PHE A 149 -2.52 5.48 14.55
N MET A 150 -2.15 4.45 13.78
CA MET A 150 -1.61 3.20 14.31
C MET A 150 -0.38 3.45 15.20
N GLY A 151 0.49 4.39 14.79
CA GLY A 151 1.64 4.85 15.57
C GLY A 151 1.33 5.63 16.85
N GLY A 152 0.06 5.85 17.19
CA GLY A 152 -0.35 6.69 18.32
C GLY A 152 -0.55 8.14 17.87
N ASN A 153 0.20 9.08 18.44
CA ASN A 153 0.07 10.52 18.15
C ASN A 153 0.69 10.94 16.82
N GLN A 154 1.61 10.14 16.29
CA GLN A 154 2.25 10.34 14.99
C GLN A 154 2.11 9.05 14.17
N PRO A 155 2.08 9.13 12.83
CA PRO A 155 2.00 7.93 12.01
C PRO A 155 3.30 7.13 12.09
N ASN A 156 3.17 5.81 12.11
CA ASN A 156 4.30 4.90 12.01
C ASN A 156 4.42 4.33 10.58
N LEU A 157 5.29 3.34 10.38
CA LEU A 157 5.48 2.78 9.03
C LEU A 157 4.27 1.99 8.52
N ALA A 158 3.40 1.49 9.41
CA ALA A 158 2.15 0.85 8.99
C ALA A 158 1.15 1.88 8.46
N ASP A 159 0.99 3.01 9.15
CA ASP A 159 0.15 4.11 8.65
C ASP A 159 0.62 4.58 7.27
N LEU A 160 1.93 4.78 7.11
CA LEU A 160 2.54 5.20 5.83
C LEU A 160 2.36 4.14 4.73
N ALA A 161 2.49 2.85 5.05
CA ALA A 161 2.30 1.77 4.09
C ALA A 161 0.84 1.74 3.58
N VAL A 162 -0.13 1.75 4.50
CA VAL A 162 -1.55 1.74 4.13
C VAL A 162 -1.94 3.00 3.37
N TYR A 163 -1.51 4.17 3.86
CA TYR A 163 -1.78 5.44 3.18
C TYR A 163 -1.19 5.44 1.76
N GLY A 164 0.07 5.03 1.62
CA GLY A 164 0.75 4.96 0.33
C GLY A 164 0.03 4.04 -0.67
N VAL A 165 -0.44 2.87 -0.24
CA VAL A 165 -1.18 1.94 -1.09
C VAL A 165 -2.54 2.52 -1.52
N LEU A 166 -3.29 3.13 -0.61
CA LEU A 166 -4.59 3.72 -0.93
C LEU A 166 -4.49 4.95 -1.81
N ARG A 167 -3.43 5.77 -1.61
CA ARG A 167 -3.17 6.99 -2.37
C ARG A 167 -3.03 6.75 -3.87
N VAL A 168 -2.60 5.56 -4.29
CA VAL A 168 -2.52 5.19 -5.71
C VAL A 168 -3.87 5.32 -6.43
N MET A 169 -4.99 5.26 -5.70
CA MET A 169 -6.33 5.40 -6.26
C MET A 169 -6.86 6.84 -6.29
N GLU A 170 -6.16 7.83 -5.71
CA GLU A 170 -6.61 9.23 -5.70
C GLU A 170 -6.97 9.72 -7.12
N GLY A 171 -8.13 10.38 -7.25
CA GLY A 171 -8.65 10.85 -8.53
C GLY A 171 -9.37 9.78 -9.38
N LEU A 172 -9.52 8.56 -8.87
CA LEU A 172 -10.27 7.48 -9.51
C LEU A 172 -11.56 7.17 -8.74
N GLU A 173 -12.56 6.64 -9.45
CA GLU A 173 -13.87 6.27 -8.91
C GLU A 173 -13.77 5.33 -7.69
N ALA A 174 -12.78 4.43 -7.66
CA ALA A 174 -12.55 3.51 -6.55
C ALA A 174 -12.21 4.22 -5.23
N PHE A 175 -11.51 5.35 -5.30
CA PHE A 175 -11.15 6.13 -4.12
C PHE A 175 -12.35 6.89 -3.58
N ASP A 176 -13.10 7.56 -4.46
CA ASP A 176 -14.32 8.28 -4.08
C ASP A 176 -15.35 7.31 -3.46
N ASP A 177 -15.55 6.15 -4.08
CA ASP A 177 -16.41 5.08 -3.55
C ASP A 177 -15.97 4.64 -2.16
N MET A 178 -14.66 4.41 -1.95
CA MET A 178 -14.10 4.04 -0.65
C MET A 178 -14.33 5.12 0.40
N MET A 179 -14.15 6.40 0.04
CA MET A 179 -14.36 7.52 0.95
C MET A 179 -15.82 7.64 1.39
N VAL A 180 -16.76 7.38 0.48
CA VAL A 180 -18.20 7.47 0.75
C VAL A 180 -18.70 6.28 1.59
N HIS A 181 -18.25 5.07 1.29
CA HIS A 181 -18.81 3.84 1.88
C HIS A 181 -18.06 3.33 3.11
N THR A 182 -17.00 4.04 3.53
CA THR A 182 -16.24 3.73 4.74
C THR A 182 -16.05 4.97 5.59
N LYS A 183 -15.51 4.80 6.81
CA LYS A 183 -15.21 5.94 7.71
C LYS A 183 -13.74 6.32 7.67
N ILE A 184 -13.07 6.11 6.54
CA ILE A 184 -11.61 6.28 6.43
C ILE A 184 -11.19 7.74 6.32
N GLU A 185 -12.04 8.59 5.77
CA GLU A 185 -11.73 9.99 5.46
C GLU A 185 -11.02 10.74 6.60
N PRO A 186 -11.48 10.70 7.87
CA PRO A 186 -10.80 11.44 8.94
C PRO A 186 -9.37 10.94 9.19
N TRP A 187 -9.10 9.64 9.09
CA TRP A 187 -7.75 9.10 9.24
C TRP A 187 -6.88 9.47 8.03
N TYR A 188 -7.44 9.40 6.82
CA TYR A 188 -6.74 9.71 5.59
C TYR A 188 -6.32 11.19 5.51
N GLN A 189 -7.23 12.11 5.86
CA GLN A 189 -6.93 13.55 5.90
C GLN A 189 -5.84 13.87 6.93
N ARG A 190 -5.86 13.22 8.10
CA ARG A 190 -4.78 13.37 9.09
C ARG A 190 -3.42 12.91 8.53
N MET A 191 -3.40 11.82 7.75
CA MET A 191 -2.17 11.37 7.09
C MET A 191 -1.68 12.37 6.04
N GLU A 192 -2.59 12.88 5.22
CA GLU A 192 -2.27 13.88 4.20
C GLU A 192 -1.70 15.16 4.82
N ASP A 193 -2.31 15.66 5.91
CA ASP A 193 -1.85 16.83 6.64
C ASP A 193 -0.43 16.64 7.21
N VAL A 194 -0.13 15.47 7.76
CA VAL A 194 1.20 15.17 8.29
C VAL A 194 2.24 15.14 7.18
N ILE A 195 1.94 14.50 6.06
CA ILE A 195 2.86 14.40 4.91
C ILE A 195 3.08 15.78 4.27
N ARG A 196 2.01 16.57 4.12
CA ARG A 196 2.10 17.93 3.57
C ARG A 196 2.95 18.82 4.45
N LYS A 197 2.80 18.76 5.78
CA LYS A 197 3.63 19.53 6.72
C LYS A 197 5.09 19.10 6.73
N ALA A 198 5.38 17.82 6.46
CA ALA A 198 6.75 17.32 6.38
C ALA A 198 7.45 17.65 5.06
N ALA A 199 6.70 18.01 4.02
CA ALA A 199 7.22 18.39 2.71
C ALA A 199 7.56 19.89 2.58
N VAL A 200 7.20 20.69 3.59
CA VAL A 200 7.51 22.13 3.73
C VAL A 200 8.72 22.28 4.63
#